data_AF-A0A3D1LPN4-F1
#
_entry.id   AF-A0A3D1LPN4-F1
#
_cell.length_a   1.000
_cell.length_b   1.000
_cell.length_c   1.000
_cell.angle_alpha   90.00
_cell.angle_beta   90.00
_cell.angle_gamma   90.00
#
_symmetry.space_group_name_H-M   'P 1'
#
loop_
_entity.id
_entity.type
_entity.pdbx_description
1 polymer ?
#
loop_
_entity_poly.entity_id
_entity_poly.type
_entity_poly.pdbx_seq_one_letter_code
_entity_poly.pdbx_strand_id
1 'polypeptide(L)'
;MSKVLIPLADGFEEIEALAVVDILRRAEIEVVLAGLHEGAVRSARNINIIPDATLDSINAAAFDMIVLPGGQPGTDNLNSDPRIHELLKEFDAREKLIGAICAAPIILASAGLLDGKHATSYPSYVNRLDGACYEDRQVVCDGRIITSQGAGTAISFGLEIVGRLVDRKKAADVAAAMLVHDQSHAVWNHRLFNSTIQALVGALEMKDTYTQGHAKRVTEFSLCIGSKLNLPEDELRDLYLGAVLHDIGKIGTNEDVLNKPDS
;
A
#
# COMPACT_ATOMS: atom_id res chain seq x y z
N MET A 1 16.49 13.66 11.84
CA MET A 1 16.41 12.39 11.09
C MET A 1 15.43 11.53 11.86
N SER A 2 14.39 11.02 11.21
CA SER A 2 13.34 10.30 11.93
C SER A 2 13.86 8.96 12.45
N LYS A 3 13.36 8.51 13.61
CA LYS A 3 13.80 7.28 14.27
C LYS A 3 12.61 6.38 14.61
N VAL A 4 12.69 5.10 14.22
CA VAL A 4 11.59 4.13 14.35
C VAL A 4 12.01 2.95 15.22
N LEU A 5 11.15 2.61 16.18
CA LEU A 5 11.28 1.42 17.02
C LEU A 5 10.48 0.28 16.41
N ILE A 6 11.10 -0.91 16.29
CA ILE A 6 10.42 -2.15 15.89
C ILE A 6 10.69 -3.22 16.95
N PRO A 7 9.76 -3.46 17.88
CA PRO A 7 9.88 -4.53 18.84
C PRO A 7 9.77 -5.90 18.15
N LEU A 8 10.64 -6.83 18.53
CA LEU A 8 10.66 -8.20 18.04
C LEU A 8 10.48 -9.18 19.20
N ALA A 9 9.61 -10.18 18.98
CA ALA A 9 9.41 -11.30 19.87
C ALA A 9 9.52 -12.61 19.08
N ASP A 10 9.83 -13.72 19.74
CA ASP A 10 9.93 -15.01 19.08
C ASP A 10 8.62 -15.35 18.35
N GLY A 11 8.73 -15.74 17.08
CA GLY A 11 7.60 -15.96 16.19
C GLY A 11 7.10 -14.73 15.45
N PHE A 12 7.85 -13.62 15.43
CA PHE A 12 7.52 -12.48 14.57
C PHE A 12 7.59 -12.87 13.08
N GLU A 13 6.81 -12.18 12.24
CA GLU A 13 6.79 -12.37 10.80
C GLU A 13 7.99 -11.64 10.15
N GLU A 14 8.90 -12.42 9.56
CA GLU A 14 10.17 -11.92 9.03
C GLU A 14 10.03 -10.99 7.83
N ILE A 15 9.08 -11.23 6.92
CA ILE A 15 8.87 -10.36 5.75
C ILE A 15 8.29 -9.04 6.22
N GLU A 16 7.30 -9.08 7.12
CA GLU A 16 6.66 -7.87 7.65
C GLU A 16 7.63 -6.97 8.41
N ALA A 17 8.48 -7.55 9.27
CA ALA A 17 9.49 -6.77 9.99
C ALA A 17 10.62 -6.30 9.07
N LEU A 18 11.27 -7.20 8.34
CA LEU A 18 12.51 -6.89 7.62
C LEU A 18 12.26 -6.07 6.35
N ALA A 19 11.11 -6.23 5.66
CA ALA A 19 10.77 -5.36 4.54
C ALA A 19 10.58 -3.91 5.02
N VAL A 20 9.91 -3.70 6.16
CA VAL A 20 9.77 -2.36 6.76
C VAL A 20 11.14 -1.81 7.15
N VAL A 21 12.00 -2.59 7.81
CA VAL A 21 13.37 -2.17 8.14
C VAL A 21 14.14 -1.71 6.89
N ASP A 22 14.14 -2.50 5.82
CA ASP A 22 14.86 -2.16 4.58
C ASP A 22 14.32 -0.87 3.95
N ILE A 23 12.99 -0.76 3.79
CA ILE A 23 12.34 0.41 3.18
C ILE A 23 12.64 1.70 3.96
N LEU A 24 12.51 1.66 5.28
CA LEU A 24 12.78 2.82 6.12
C LEU A 24 14.26 3.23 6.05
N ARG A 25 15.19 2.26 6.09
CA ARG A 25 16.63 2.56 5.99
C ARG A 25 17.01 3.12 4.61
N ARG A 26 16.39 2.66 3.52
CA ARG A 26 16.53 3.27 2.18
C ARG A 26 16.05 4.71 2.13
N ALA A 27 15.09 5.07 2.99
CA ALA A 27 14.61 6.44 3.15
C ALA A 27 15.45 7.28 4.13
N GLU A 28 16.61 6.78 4.59
CA GLU A 28 17.49 7.44 5.57
C GLU A 28 16.81 7.66 6.94
N ILE A 29 15.87 6.77 7.28
CA ILE A 29 15.23 6.72 8.60
C ILE A 29 16.04 5.76 9.49
N GLU A 30 16.35 6.18 10.70
CA GLU A 30 17.01 5.32 11.68
C GLU A 30 16.01 4.28 12.20
N VAL A 31 16.38 3.01 12.18
CA VAL A 31 15.52 1.91 12.66
C VAL A 31 16.26 1.11 13.73
N VAL A 32 15.64 1.00 14.91
CA VAL A 32 16.12 0.20 16.04
C VAL A 32 15.20 -1.00 16.21
N LEU A 33 15.77 -2.19 16.03
CA LEU A 33 15.13 -3.45 16.41
C LEU A 33 15.35 -3.68 17.90
N ALA A 34 14.27 -3.91 18.65
CA ALA A 34 14.34 -4.15 20.09
C ALA A 34 13.78 -5.53 20.45
N GLY A 35 14.60 -6.43 20.99
CA GLY A 35 14.15 -7.72 21.49
C GLY A 35 13.46 -7.60 22.85
N LEU A 36 12.51 -8.50 23.15
CA LEU A 36 11.94 -8.61 24.50
C LEU A 36 12.97 -9.07 25.55
N HIS A 37 14.00 -9.79 25.10
CA HIS A 37 15.08 -10.33 25.92
C HIS A 37 16.43 -10.16 25.19
N GLU A 38 17.54 -10.39 25.90
CA GLU A 38 18.87 -10.42 25.27
C GLU A 38 19.03 -11.60 24.31
N GLY A 39 19.79 -11.38 23.24
CA GLY A 39 20.16 -12.42 22.27
C GLY A 39 19.33 -12.39 20.99
N ALA A 40 19.43 -13.48 20.22
CA ALA A 40 18.74 -13.60 18.95
C ALA A 40 17.25 -13.91 19.16
N VAL A 41 16.41 -13.26 18.37
CA VAL A 41 14.97 -13.51 18.27
C VAL A 41 14.71 -14.36 17.03
N ARG A 42 14.00 -15.48 17.20
CA ARG A 42 13.69 -16.41 16.10
C ARG A 42 12.35 -16.06 15.47
N SER A 43 12.34 -15.72 14.19
CA SER A 43 11.12 -15.46 13.41
C SER A 43 10.26 -16.72 13.19
N ALA A 44 9.05 -16.52 12.67
CA ALA A 44 8.06 -17.57 12.43
C ALA A 44 8.51 -18.65 11.42
N ARG A 45 9.46 -18.39 10.49
CA ARG A 45 10.06 -19.41 9.62
C ARG A 45 11.56 -19.61 9.91
N ASN A 46 11.92 -19.46 11.18
CA ASN A 46 13.20 -19.88 11.75
C ASN A 46 14.42 -19.08 11.28
N ILE A 47 14.24 -17.84 10.84
CA ILE A 47 15.35 -16.89 10.66
C ILE A 47 15.66 -16.24 12.02
N ASN A 48 16.91 -16.33 12.46
CA ASN A 48 17.38 -15.68 13.68
C ASN A 48 17.85 -14.26 13.36
N ILE A 49 17.32 -13.28 14.09
CA ILE A 49 17.71 -11.88 14.01
C ILE A 49 18.28 -11.45 15.36
N ILE A 50 19.40 -10.74 15.35
CA ILE A 50 19.97 -10.12 16.55
C ILE A 50 19.46 -8.67 16.58
N PRO A 51 18.61 -8.29 17.55
CA PRO A 51 18.14 -6.92 17.69
C PRO A 51 19.29 -5.97 18.08
N ASP A 52 19.11 -4.69 17.79
CA ASP A 52 20.08 -3.64 18.13
C ASP A 52 20.10 -3.34 19.65
N ALA A 53 18.98 -3.60 20.33
CA ALA A 53 18.78 -3.32 21.74
C ALA A 53 17.76 -4.28 22.39
N THR A 54 17.64 -4.22 23.71
CA THR A 54 16.51 -4.83 24.44
C THR A 54 15.46 -3.77 24.78
N LEU A 55 14.21 -4.18 24.95
CA LEU A 55 13.10 -3.28 25.27
C LEU A 55 13.33 -2.49 26.57
N ASP A 56 14.08 -3.06 27.53
CA ASP A 56 14.42 -2.41 28.80
C ASP A 56 15.29 -1.15 28.63
N SER A 57 16.00 -1.04 27.51
CA SER A 57 16.87 0.12 27.22
C SER A 57 16.19 1.21 26.39
N ILE A 58 14.91 1.01 26.02
CA ILE A 58 14.19 1.89 25.11
C ILE A 58 13.57 3.06 25.85
N ASN A 59 13.89 4.27 25.41
CA ASN A 59 13.21 5.49 25.82
C ASN A 59 12.30 5.97 24.68
N ALA A 60 10.97 5.88 24.87
CA ALA A 60 9.98 6.29 23.87
C ALA A 60 10.18 7.74 23.38
N ALA A 61 10.75 8.62 24.20
CA ALA A 61 11.03 10.01 23.83
C ALA A 61 11.99 10.14 22.63
N ALA A 62 12.90 9.18 22.44
CA ALA A 62 13.94 9.22 21.41
C ALA A 62 13.47 8.79 20.01
N PHE A 63 12.24 8.28 19.87
CA PHE A 63 11.70 7.74 18.62
C PHE A 63 10.57 8.61 18.09
N ASP A 64 10.30 8.60 16.79
CA ASP A 64 9.16 9.30 16.17
C ASP A 64 8.00 8.34 15.87
N MET A 65 8.28 7.03 15.83
CA MET A 65 7.30 6.00 15.55
C MET A 65 7.65 4.66 16.19
N ILE A 66 6.62 3.88 16.54
CA ILE A 66 6.70 2.45 16.84
C ILE A 66 5.97 1.66 15.76
N VAL A 67 6.54 0.54 15.30
CA VAL A 67 5.92 -0.38 14.35
C VAL A 67 5.90 -1.79 14.94
N LEU A 68 4.71 -2.39 15.01
CA LEU A 68 4.51 -3.76 15.50
C LEU A 68 4.32 -4.72 14.31
N PRO A 69 5.30 -5.63 14.06
CA PRO A 69 5.12 -6.70 13.08
C PRO A 69 4.16 -7.76 13.61
N GLY A 70 3.52 -8.49 12.71
CA GLY A 70 2.69 -9.63 13.08
C GLY A 70 3.49 -10.92 13.28
N GLY A 71 2.86 -12.04 12.92
CA GLY A 71 3.42 -13.39 13.08
C GLY A 71 2.96 -14.06 14.37
N GLN A 72 2.93 -15.38 14.39
CA GLN A 72 2.57 -16.18 15.56
C GLN A 72 3.69 -17.17 15.89
N PRO A 73 4.09 -17.33 17.17
CA PRO A 73 3.53 -16.69 18.37
C PRO A 73 3.97 -15.23 18.64
N GLY A 74 4.67 -14.56 17.72
CA GLY A 74 5.28 -13.24 17.97
C GLY A 74 4.30 -12.16 18.40
N THR A 75 3.13 -12.09 17.77
CA THR A 75 2.07 -11.14 18.12
C THR A 75 1.56 -11.40 19.53
N ASP A 76 1.32 -12.65 19.90
CA ASP A 76 0.83 -13.02 21.23
C ASP A 76 1.88 -12.69 22.31
N ASN A 77 3.16 -12.92 22.01
CA ASN A 77 4.27 -12.57 22.89
C ASN A 77 4.38 -11.05 23.10
N LEU A 78 4.29 -10.25 22.04
CA LEU A 78 4.25 -8.79 22.14
C LEU A 78 3.02 -8.30 22.93
N ASN A 79 1.84 -8.88 22.66
CA ASN A 79 0.61 -8.48 23.35
C ASN A 79 0.61 -8.83 24.84
N SER A 80 1.34 -9.88 25.22
CA SER A 80 1.41 -10.33 26.62
C SER A 80 2.46 -9.59 27.43
N ASP A 81 3.35 -8.80 26.78
CA ASP A 81 4.39 -8.04 27.47
C ASP A 81 3.88 -6.66 27.90
N PRO A 82 3.78 -6.36 29.22
CA PRO A 82 3.28 -5.08 29.71
C PRO A 82 4.07 -3.87 29.20
N ARG A 83 5.38 -4.03 28.94
CA ARG A 83 6.25 -2.95 28.46
C ARG A 83 5.81 -2.47 27.08
N ILE A 84 5.24 -3.33 26.24
CA ILE A 84 4.69 -2.95 24.93
C ILE A 84 3.48 -2.03 25.11
N HIS A 85 2.56 -2.37 26.01
CA HIS A 85 1.38 -1.54 26.29
C HIS A 85 1.75 -0.19 26.91
N GLU A 86 2.76 -0.16 27.78
CA GLU A 86 3.30 1.08 28.34
C GLU A 86 3.92 1.96 27.26
N LEU A 87 4.75 1.38 26.37
CA LEU A 87 5.30 2.10 25.23
C LEU A 87 4.19 2.66 24.33
N LEU A 88 3.19 1.85 23.96
CA LEU A 88 2.09 2.32 23.11
C LEU A 88 1.36 3.53 23.71
N LYS A 89 1.08 3.52 25.02
CA LYS A 89 0.51 4.67 25.74
C LYS A 89 1.43 5.88 25.72
N GLU A 90 2.73 5.69 25.89
CA GLU A 90 3.71 6.79 25.81
C GLU A 90 3.82 7.38 24.41
N PHE A 91 3.84 6.55 23.36
CA PHE A 91 3.85 7.02 21.97
C PHE A 91 2.58 7.80 21.67
N ASP A 92 1.42 7.33 22.13
CA ASP A 92 0.16 8.02 21.93
C ASP A 92 0.10 9.37 22.67
N ALA A 93 0.46 9.39 23.96
CA ALA A 93 0.48 10.60 24.77
C ALA A 93 1.46 11.67 24.27
N ARG A 94 2.49 11.26 23.52
CA ARG A 94 3.48 12.16 22.89
C ARG A 94 3.13 12.52 21.45
N GLU A 95 1.94 12.15 20.99
CA GLU A 95 1.46 12.41 19.63
C GLU A 95 2.35 11.83 18.52
N LYS A 96 2.95 10.65 18.76
CA LYS A 96 3.82 9.97 17.81
C LYS A 96 3.04 9.02 16.90
N LEU A 97 3.65 8.61 15.79
CA LEU A 97 3.06 7.63 14.89
C LEU A 97 3.11 6.22 15.50
N ILE A 98 2.08 5.42 15.22
CA ILE A 98 1.97 4.04 15.68
C ILE A 98 1.54 3.18 14.49
N GLY A 99 2.33 2.16 14.19
CA GLY A 99 2.13 1.24 13.08
C GLY A 99 1.88 -0.19 13.56
N ALA A 100 0.97 -0.92 12.93
CA ALA A 100 0.83 -2.35 13.16
C ALA A 100 0.39 -3.11 11.89
N ILE A 101 0.94 -4.29 11.66
CA ILE A 101 0.63 -5.09 10.45
C ILE A 101 0.18 -6.50 10.83
N CYS A 102 -0.67 -7.09 9.97
CA CYS A 102 -1.11 -8.47 10.07
C CYS A 102 -1.96 -8.73 11.32
N ALA A 103 -1.48 -9.56 12.24
CA ALA A 103 -2.16 -9.82 13.51
C ALA A 103 -1.91 -8.72 14.56
N ALA A 104 -0.84 -7.93 14.44
CA ALA A 104 -0.46 -6.94 15.44
C ALA A 104 -1.47 -5.80 15.72
N PRO A 105 -2.39 -5.42 14.81
CA PRO A 105 -3.45 -4.45 15.13
C PRO A 105 -4.31 -4.84 16.35
N ILE A 106 -4.40 -6.14 16.72
CA ILE A 106 -5.08 -6.55 17.96
C ILE A 106 -4.39 -6.02 19.23
N ILE A 107 -3.09 -5.74 19.17
CA ILE A 107 -2.32 -5.16 20.28
C ILE A 107 -2.77 -3.71 20.48
N LEU A 108 -2.98 -2.98 19.37
CA LEU A 108 -3.50 -1.62 19.41
C LEU A 108 -4.94 -1.58 19.92
N ALA A 109 -5.79 -2.52 19.50
CA ALA A 109 -7.14 -2.69 20.04
C ALA A 109 -7.12 -2.97 21.54
N SER A 110 -6.25 -3.89 21.98
CA SER A 110 -6.08 -4.22 23.41
C SER A 110 -5.57 -3.04 24.24
N ALA A 111 -4.84 -2.10 23.63
CA ALA A 111 -4.38 -0.86 24.25
C ALA A 111 -5.43 0.28 24.21
N GLY A 112 -6.61 0.06 23.59
CA GLY A 112 -7.66 1.08 23.43
C GLY A 112 -7.35 2.13 22.36
N LEU A 113 -6.36 1.90 21.51
CA LEU A 113 -5.90 2.88 20.51
C LEU A 113 -6.72 2.86 19.22
N LEU A 114 -7.61 1.89 19.05
CA LEU A 114 -8.44 1.74 17.84
C LEU A 114 -9.92 2.12 18.03
N ASP A 115 -10.32 2.58 19.21
CA ASP A 115 -11.71 2.95 19.49
C ASP A 115 -12.20 4.08 18.57
N GLY A 116 -13.16 3.76 17.69
CA GLY A 116 -13.70 4.67 16.69
C GLY A 116 -12.75 4.99 15.53
N LYS A 117 -11.63 4.27 15.41
CA LYS A 117 -10.60 4.50 14.38
C LYS A 117 -10.77 3.56 13.20
N HIS A 118 -10.44 4.05 12.01
CA HIS A 118 -10.34 3.22 10.81
C HIS A 118 -9.05 2.39 10.86
N ALA A 119 -9.17 1.08 10.67
CA ALA A 119 -8.04 0.16 10.72
C ALA A 119 -8.24 -1.06 9.81
N THR A 120 -7.15 -1.74 9.50
CA THR A 120 -7.14 -3.05 8.85
C THR A 120 -6.26 -4.03 9.63
N SER A 121 -6.31 -5.30 9.25
CA SER A 121 -5.51 -6.40 9.80
C SER A 121 -5.49 -7.57 8.84
N TYR A 122 -4.78 -8.64 9.21
CA TYR A 122 -4.92 -9.92 8.54
C TYR A 122 -6.39 -10.39 8.61
N PRO A 123 -6.96 -10.97 7.53
CA PRO A 123 -8.39 -11.25 7.44
C PRO A 123 -8.96 -12.13 8.56
N SER A 124 -8.16 -13.03 9.15
CA SER A 124 -8.64 -13.87 10.26
C SER A 124 -8.74 -13.14 11.62
N TYR A 125 -8.24 -11.91 11.73
CA TYR A 125 -8.21 -11.12 12.96
C TYR A 125 -9.24 -9.99 13.00
N VAL A 126 -10.05 -9.82 11.95
CA VAL A 126 -11.07 -8.75 11.86
C VAL A 126 -11.99 -8.73 13.08
N ASN A 127 -12.45 -9.90 13.53
CA ASN A 127 -13.33 -10.04 14.70
C ASN A 127 -12.61 -9.81 16.05
N ARG A 128 -11.34 -9.43 16.06
CA ARG A 128 -10.53 -9.13 17.24
C ARG A 128 -10.04 -7.67 17.27
N LEU A 129 -10.54 -6.84 16.37
CA LEU A 129 -10.31 -5.39 16.36
C LEU A 129 -11.48 -4.67 17.01
N ASP A 130 -11.78 -5.03 18.26
CA ASP A 130 -12.87 -4.41 19.01
C ASP A 130 -12.71 -2.88 19.02
N GLY A 131 -13.80 -2.16 18.80
CA GLY A 131 -13.82 -0.69 18.73
C GLY A 131 -13.43 -0.08 17.38
N ALA A 132 -12.79 -0.83 16.48
CA ALA A 132 -12.30 -0.31 15.20
C ALA A 132 -13.36 -0.33 14.08
N CYS A 133 -13.29 0.66 13.18
CA CYS A 133 -13.97 0.66 11.89
C CYS A 133 -13.11 -0.09 10.87
N TYR A 134 -13.36 -1.38 10.66
CA TYR A 134 -12.55 -2.20 9.75
C TYR A 134 -12.68 -1.78 8.28
N GLU A 135 -11.55 -1.69 7.58
CA GLU A 135 -11.48 -1.53 6.12
C GLU A 135 -10.63 -2.62 5.47
N ASP A 136 -11.15 -3.23 4.40
CA ASP A 136 -10.40 -4.18 3.57
C ASP A 136 -9.54 -3.42 2.54
N ARG A 137 -8.45 -2.83 3.01
CA ARG A 137 -7.45 -2.11 2.21
C ARG A 137 -6.06 -2.54 2.63
N GLN A 138 -5.10 -2.53 1.69
CA GLN A 138 -3.72 -2.94 1.99
C GLN A 138 -3.09 -2.14 3.12
N VAL A 139 -3.35 -0.83 3.16
CA VAL A 139 -2.88 0.09 4.21
C VAL A 139 -4.02 1.04 4.55
N VAL A 140 -4.26 1.24 5.85
CA VAL A 140 -5.25 2.19 6.36
C VAL A 140 -4.55 3.17 7.28
N CYS A 141 -4.78 4.47 7.06
CA CYS A 141 -4.25 5.54 7.89
C CYS A 141 -5.42 6.30 8.54
N ASP A 142 -5.44 6.38 9.87
CA ASP A 142 -6.36 7.22 10.64
C ASP A 142 -5.55 8.06 11.63
N GLY A 143 -5.36 9.34 11.29
CA GLY A 143 -4.55 10.26 12.09
C GLY A 143 -3.12 9.77 12.24
N ARG A 144 -2.76 9.33 13.45
CA ARG A 144 -1.42 8.84 13.81
C ARG A 144 -1.27 7.32 13.77
N ILE A 145 -2.37 6.60 13.54
CA ILE A 145 -2.38 5.14 13.44
C ILE A 145 -2.26 4.73 11.97
N ILE A 146 -1.36 3.79 11.69
CA ILE A 146 -1.17 3.18 10.37
C ILE A 146 -1.28 1.66 10.53
N THR A 147 -2.20 1.03 9.81
CA THR A 147 -2.37 -0.44 9.85
C THR A 147 -2.28 -1.09 8.47
N SER A 148 -1.89 -2.37 8.43
CA SER A 148 -1.77 -3.13 7.19
C SER A 148 -2.08 -4.62 7.36
N GLN A 149 -2.30 -5.35 6.27
CA GLN A 149 -2.94 -6.67 6.28
C GLN A 149 -2.00 -7.88 6.44
N GLY A 150 -0.77 -7.84 5.96
CA GLY A 150 0.14 -8.99 6.10
C GLY A 150 1.42 -8.90 5.27
N ALA A 151 2.18 -9.98 5.21
CA ALA A 151 3.44 -10.05 4.45
C ALA A 151 3.35 -9.51 3.01
N GLY A 152 2.25 -9.79 2.29
CA GLY A 152 2.04 -9.30 0.92
C GLY A 152 1.81 -7.79 0.81
N THR A 153 1.49 -7.10 1.91
CA THR A 153 1.26 -5.65 1.97
C THR A 153 2.36 -4.91 2.73
N ALA A 154 3.40 -5.61 3.21
CA ALA A 154 4.48 -5.04 4.00
C ALA A 154 5.26 -3.94 3.26
N ILE A 155 5.41 -4.07 1.94
CA ILE A 155 6.06 -3.04 1.13
C ILE A 155 5.22 -1.76 1.08
N SER A 156 3.93 -1.89 0.73
CA SER A 156 3.00 -0.76 0.72
C SER A 156 2.93 -0.07 2.08
N PHE A 157 2.95 -0.85 3.16
CA PHE A 157 2.98 -0.35 4.54
C PHE A 157 4.27 0.44 4.84
N GLY A 158 5.44 -0.11 4.53
CA GLY A 158 6.72 0.58 4.71
C GLY A 158 6.78 1.90 3.92
N LEU A 159 6.30 1.92 2.67
CA LEU A 159 6.27 3.12 1.83
C LEU A 159 5.31 4.18 2.36
N GLU A 160 4.15 3.78 2.91
CA GLU A 160 3.24 4.71 3.57
C GLU A 160 3.91 5.36 4.79
N ILE A 161 4.65 4.58 5.58
CA ILE A 161 5.41 5.11 6.72
C ILE A 161 6.44 6.14 6.26
N VAL A 162 7.20 5.85 5.19
CA VAL A 162 8.13 6.84 4.61
C VAL A 162 7.40 8.11 4.21
N GLY A 163 6.23 7.98 3.58
CA GLY A 163 5.38 9.10 3.18
C GLY A 163 4.93 9.98 4.35
N ARG A 164 4.73 9.38 5.53
CA ARG A 164 4.28 10.06 6.75
C ARG A 164 5.43 10.66 7.56
N LEU A 165 6.60 10.01 7.59
CA LEU A 165 7.76 10.45 8.37
C LEU A 165 8.71 11.39 7.61
N VAL A 166 8.74 11.32 6.28
CA VAL A 166 9.61 12.14 5.42
C VAL A 166 8.75 12.97 4.49
N ASP A 167 8.34 12.41 3.35
CA ASP A 167 7.38 12.98 2.42
C ASP A 167 7.00 11.94 1.34
N ARG A 168 5.95 12.25 0.57
CA ARG A 168 5.46 11.39 -0.53
C ARG A 168 6.48 11.21 -1.66
N LYS A 169 7.36 12.19 -1.88
CA LYS A 169 8.37 12.12 -2.94
C LYS A 169 9.44 11.09 -2.60
N LYS A 170 9.97 11.10 -1.36
CA LYS A 170 10.95 10.12 -0.89
C LYS A 170 10.36 8.70 -0.92
N ALA A 171 9.09 8.54 -0.54
CA ALA A 171 8.41 7.25 -0.67
C ALA A 171 8.39 6.77 -2.14
N ALA A 172 8.04 7.64 -3.09
CA ALA A 172 8.06 7.31 -4.52
C ALA A 172 9.48 7.00 -5.04
N ASP A 173 10.49 7.77 -4.62
CA ASP A 173 11.89 7.55 -4.99
C ASP A 173 12.39 6.16 -4.49
N VAL A 174 12.06 5.79 -3.24
CA VAL A 174 12.40 4.48 -2.66
C VAL A 174 11.65 3.36 -3.38
N ALA A 175 10.36 3.53 -3.66
CA ALA A 175 9.55 2.56 -4.40
C ALA A 175 10.14 2.31 -5.79
N ALA A 176 10.47 3.36 -6.54
CA ALA A 176 11.07 3.27 -7.86
C ALA A 176 12.44 2.54 -7.82
N ALA A 177 13.29 2.88 -6.84
CA ALA A 177 14.58 2.23 -6.65
C ALA A 177 14.47 0.74 -6.29
N MET A 178 13.36 0.33 -5.67
CA MET A 178 13.05 -1.05 -5.32
C MET A 178 12.25 -1.80 -6.40
N LEU A 179 11.98 -1.16 -7.55
CA LEU A 179 11.11 -1.70 -8.61
C LEU A 179 9.72 -2.07 -8.11
N VAL A 180 9.24 -1.38 -7.08
CA VAL A 180 7.85 -1.49 -6.62
C VAL A 180 7.00 -0.73 -7.62
N HIS A 181 6.38 -1.48 -8.52
CA HIS A 181 5.40 -0.91 -9.43
C HIS A 181 4.20 -0.47 -8.59
N ASP A 182 3.95 0.84 -8.58
CA ASP A 182 2.83 1.43 -7.89
C ASP A 182 1.53 0.69 -8.27
N GLN A 183 0.85 0.11 -7.29
CA GLN A 183 -0.43 -0.56 -7.53
C GLN A 183 -1.57 0.41 -7.80
N SER A 184 -1.39 1.71 -7.59
CA SER A 184 -2.23 2.75 -8.19
C SER A 184 -2.21 2.66 -9.72
N HIS A 185 -1.08 2.22 -10.29
CA HIS A 185 -0.94 1.86 -11.70
C HIS A 185 -1.23 0.37 -11.97
N ALA A 186 -1.48 -0.48 -10.96
CA ALA A 186 -1.88 -1.89 -11.17
C ALA A 186 -3.36 -2.05 -11.54
N VAL A 187 -4.20 -1.04 -11.33
CA VAL A 187 -5.50 -0.95 -12.04
C VAL A 187 -5.26 -0.94 -13.56
N TRP A 188 -4.08 -0.47 -13.97
CA TRP A 188 -3.53 -0.49 -15.31
C TRP A 188 -2.41 -1.53 -15.51
N ASN A 189 -2.52 -2.72 -14.90
CA ASN A 189 -1.95 -3.94 -15.48
C ASN A 189 -2.70 -4.26 -16.78
N HIS A 190 -2.45 -3.38 -17.74
CA HIS A 190 -2.96 -3.13 -19.07
C HIS A 190 -2.45 -4.18 -20.04
N ARG A 191 -2.60 -5.46 -19.69
CA ARG A 191 -2.55 -6.50 -20.71
C ARG A 191 -3.94 -7.01 -20.99
N LEU A 192 -4.70 -7.46 -19.98
CA LEU A 192 -6.06 -7.94 -20.26
C LEU A 192 -7.02 -6.81 -20.64
N PHE A 193 -7.17 -5.79 -19.80
CA PHE A 193 -8.09 -4.69 -20.11
C PHE A 193 -7.74 -4.00 -21.43
N ASN A 194 -6.46 -3.69 -21.66
CA ASN A 194 -6.04 -3.11 -22.95
C ASN A 194 -6.22 -4.08 -24.11
N SER A 195 -5.95 -5.38 -23.95
CA SER A 195 -6.23 -6.33 -25.02
C SER A 195 -7.73 -6.44 -25.30
N THR A 196 -8.58 -6.35 -24.29
CA THR A 196 -10.04 -6.34 -24.46
C THR A 196 -10.50 -5.09 -25.19
N ILE A 197 -10.03 -3.90 -24.79
CA ILE A 197 -10.35 -2.65 -25.47
C ILE A 197 -9.82 -2.67 -26.91
N GLN A 198 -8.59 -3.09 -27.13
CA GLN A 198 -8.00 -3.19 -28.48
C GLN A 198 -8.71 -4.26 -29.33
N ALA A 199 -9.19 -5.36 -28.74
CA ALA A 199 -10.00 -6.35 -29.44
C ALA A 199 -11.37 -5.78 -29.87
N LEU A 200 -12.03 -5.00 -29.00
CA LEU A 200 -13.29 -4.32 -29.33
C LEU A 200 -13.10 -3.27 -30.43
N VAL A 201 -12.03 -2.47 -30.34
CA VAL A 201 -11.67 -1.49 -31.37
C VAL A 201 -11.34 -2.19 -32.68
N GLY A 202 -10.54 -3.27 -32.65
CA GLY A 202 -10.23 -4.05 -33.84
C GLY A 202 -11.47 -4.66 -34.48
N ALA A 203 -12.41 -5.18 -33.68
CA ALA A 203 -13.70 -5.67 -34.19
C ALA A 203 -14.54 -4.56 -34.83
N LEU A 204 -14.51 -3.35 -34.24
CA LEU A 204 -15.21 -2.19 -34.78
C LEU A 204 -14.59 -1.71 -36.10
N GLU A 205 -13.27 -1.61 -36.17
CA GLU A 205 -12.55 -1.21 -37.39
C GLU A 205 -12.70 -2.25 -38.53
N MET A 206 -12.87 -3.54 -38.20
CA MET A 206 -13.21 -4.55 -39.22
C MET A 206 -14.59 -4.34 -39.83
N LYS A 207 -15.55 -3.80 -39.04
CA LYS A 207 -16.91 -3.53 -39.49
C LYS A 207 -17.02 -2.21 -40.27
N ASP A 208 -16.18 -1.24 -39.95
CA ASP A 208 -16.08 0.08 -40.59
C ASP A 208 -14.68 0.26 -41.19
N THR A 209 -14.47 -0.31 -42.38
CA THR A 209 -13.16 -0.30 -43.06
C THR A 209 -12.71 1.10 -43.47
N TYR A 210 -13.63 2.08 -43.55
CA TYR A 210 -13.32 3.47 -43.89
C TYR A 210 -12.53 4.18 -42.78
N THR A 211 -12.69 3.77 -41.52
CA THR A 211 -12.07 4.44 -40.35
C THR A 211 -10.88 3.69 -39.76
N GLN A 212 -10.24 2.78 -40.51
CA GLN A 212 -9.11 2.00 -40.00
C GLN A 212 -7.97 2.88 -39.42
N GLY A 213 -7.59 2.59 -38.17
CA GLY A 213 -6.59 3.35 -37.41
C GLY A 213 -7.00 4.76 -37.00
N HIS A 214 -8.26 5.18 -37.23
CA HIS A 214 -8.80 6.48 -36.82
C HIS A 214 -8.84 6.62 -35.31
N ALA A 215 -9.41 5.62 -34.61
CA ALA A 215 -9.50 5.62 -33.16
C ALA A 215 -8.10 5.77 -32.52
N LYS A 216 -7.10 5.10 -33.09
CA LYS A 216 -5.70 5.23 -32.67
C LYS A 216 -5.17 6.65 -32.84
N ARG A 217 -5.33 7.27 -34.02
CA ARG A 217 -4.86 8.63 -34.29
C ARG A 217 -5.55 9.67 -33.40
N VAL A 218 -6.87 9.55 -33.23
CA VAL A 218 -7.65 10.44 -32.35
C VAL A 218 -7.17 10.32 -30.91
N THR A 219 -6.90 9.10 -30.44
CA THR A 219 -6.34 8.86 -29.10
C THR A 219 -4.97 9.49 -28.92
N GLU A 220 -4.06 9.29 -29.88
CA GLU A 220 -2.71 9.88 -29.85
C GLU A 220 -2.75 11.40 -29.79
N PHE A 221 -3.57 12.05 -30.63
CA PHE A 221 -3.71 13.50 -30.62
C PHE A 221 -4.37 14.01 -29.34
N SER A 222 -5.42 13.34 -28.86
CA SER A 222 -6.14 13.74 -27.65
C SER A 222 -5.23 13.69 -26.43
N LEU A 223 -4.43 12.63 -26.27
CA LEU A 223 -3.47 12.53 -25.17
C LEU A 223 -2.33 13.53 -25.27
N CYS A 224 -1.83 13.82 -26.47
CA CYS A 224 -0.82 14.85 -26.67
C CYS A 224 -1.33 16.23 -26.25
N ILE A 225 -2.58 16.56 -26.64
CA ILE A 225 -3.24 17.81 -26.26
C ILE A 225 -3.47 17.85 -24.74
N GLY A 226 -4.05 16.81 -24.16
CA GLY A 226 -4.30 16.72 -22.72
C GLY A 226 -3.02 16.86 -21.89
N SER A 227 -1.93 16.22 -22.33
CA SER A 227 -0.62 16.35 -21.70
C SER A 227 -0.08 17.77 -21.77
N LYS A 228 -0.21 18.45 -22.93
CA LYS A 228 0.19 19.87 -23.08
C LYS A 228 -0.65 20.85 -22.26
N LEU A 229 -1.88 20.46 -21.93
CA LEU A 229 -2.77 21.21 -21.05
C LEU A 229 -2.53 20.92 -19.56
N ASN A 230 -1.57 20.06 -19.23
CA ASN A 230 -1.29 19.59 -17.86
C ASN A 230 -2.52 18.98 -17.17
N LEU A 231 -3.34 18.23 -17.92
CA LEU A 231 -4.46 17.51 -17.32
C LEU A 231 -3.96 16.51 -16.25
N PRO A 232 -4.66 16.39 -15.11
CA PRO A 232 -4.44 15.34 -14.12
C PRO A 232 -4.45 13.93 -14.75
N GLU A 233 -3.76 12.98 -14.13
CA GLU A 233 -3.61 11.63 -14.68
C GLU A 233 -4.96 10.89 -14.80
N ASP A 234 -5.88 11.12 -13.86
CA ASP A 234 -7.25 10.62 -13.91
C ASP A 234 -8.08 11.25 -15.03
N GLU A 235 -7.85 12.52 -15.38
CA GLU A 235 -8.49 13.15 -16.54
C GLU A 235 -7.90 12.68 -17.87
N LEU A 236 -6.58 12.48 -17.95
CA LEU A 236 -5.93 11.86 -19.11
C LEU A 236 -6.44 10.43 -19.34
N ARG A 237 -6.79 9.73 -18.26
CA ARG A 237 -7.39 8.40 -18.29
C ARG A 237 -8.77 8.41 -18.93
N ASP A 238 -9.63 9.32 -18.49
CA ASP A 238 -10.99 9.45 -19.02
C ASP A 238 -10.94 9.91 -20.48
N LEU A 239 -9.98 10.77 -20.82
CA LEU A 239 -9.71 11.19 -22.19
C LEU A 239 -9.22 10.03 -23.08
N TYR A 240 -8.35 9.15 -22.58
CA TYR A 240 -7.92 7.94 -23.28
C TYR A 240 -9.11 7.03 -23.59
N LEU A 241 -9.91 6.68 -22.58
CA LEU A 241 -11.07 5.80 -22.73
C LEU A 241 -12.11 6.41 -23.68
N GLY A 242 -12.40 7.70 -23.51
CA GLY A 242 -13.29 8.45 -24.39
C GLY A 242 -12.81 8.44 -25.83
N ALA A 243 -11.52 8.69 -26.08
CA ALA A 243 -10.97 8.73 -27.44
C ALA A 243 -10.92 7.35 -28.10
N VAL A 244 -10.54 6.30 -27.36
CA VAL A 244 -10.45 4.93 -27.90
C VAL A 244 -11.83 4.34 -28.19
N LEU A 245 -12.84 4.66 -27.37
CA LEU A 245 -14.18 4.11 -27.47
C LEU A 245 -15.22 5.06 -28.06
N HIS A 246 -14.84 6.25 -28.54
CA HIS A 246 -15.81 7.27 -28.97
C HIS A 246 -16.82 6.76 -30.01
N ASP A 247 -16.38 5.83 -30.86
CA ASP A 247 -17.18 5.24 -31.94
C ASP A 247 -17.81 3.88 -31.59
N ILE A 248 -17.75 3.43 -30.32
CA ILE A 248 -18.21 2.09 -29.92
C ILE A 248 -19.69 1.81 -30.28
N GLY A 249 -20.52 2.86 -30.38
CA GLY A 249 -21.91 2.77 -30.80
C GLY A 249 -22.11 2.21 -32.22
N LYS A 250 -21.09 2.28 -33.09
CA LYS A 250 -21.14 1.70 -34.44
C LYS A 250 -21.26 0.17 -34.42
N ILE A 251 -20.88 -0.51 -33.33
CA ILE A 251 -21.06 -1.97 -33.17
C ILE A 251 -22.53 -2.38 -33.37
N GLY A 252 -23.48 -1.58 -32.89
CA GLY A 252 -24.91 -1.87 -33.01
C GLY A 252 -25.59 -1.36 -34.28
N THR A 253 -24.89 -0.60 -35.13
CA THR A 253 -25.48 0.05 -36.31
C THR A 253 -25.49 -0.91 -37.51
N ASN A 254 -26.55 -0.90 -38.33
CA ASN A 254 -26.62 -1.73 -39.54
C ASN A 254 -25.55 -1.32 -40.57
N GLU A 255 -24.90 -2.29 -41.21
CA GLU A 255 -23.86 -2.07 -42.23
C GLU A 255 -24.37 -1.26 -43.43
N ASP A 256 -25.63 -1.41 -43.82
CA ASP A 256 -26.24 -0.62 -44.92
C ASP A 256 -26.32 0.88 -44.57
N VAL A 257 -26.35 1.21 -43.28
CA VAL A 257 -26.34 2.59 -42.77
C VAL A 257 -24.90 3.09 -42.62
N LEU A 258 -23.99 2.23 -42.15
CA LEU A 258 -22.58 2.57 -41.95
C LEU A 258 -21.82 2.74 -43.26
N ASN A 259 -22.08 1.88 -44.25
CA ASN A 259 -21.38 1.81 -45.53
C ASN A 259 -22.21 2.40 -46.68
N LYS A 260 -23.17 3.28 -46.36
CA LYS A 260 -24.06 3.85 -47.37
C LYS A 260 -23.19 4.56 -48.43
N PRO A 261 -23.30 4.21 -49.72
CA PRO A 261 -22.54 4.89 -50.76
C PRO A 261 -22.90 6.38 -50.75
N ASP A 262 -21.88 7.23 -50.84
CA ASP A 262 -22.06 8.67 -50.97
C ASP A 262 -23.03 8.96 -52.11
N SER A 263 -24.01 9.82 -51.84
CA SER A 263 -25.01 10.26 -52.82
C SER A 263 -24.38 11.17 -53.86
#